data_AF-A0A941ZVW6-F1
#
_entry.id   AF-A0A941ZVW6-F1
#
_cell.length_a   1.000
_cell.length_b   1.000
_cell.length_c   1.000
_cell.angle_alpha   90.00
_cell.angle_beta   90.00
_cell.angle_gamma   90.00
#
_symmetry.space_group_name_H-M   'P 1'
#
loop_
_entity.id
_entity.type
_entity.pdbx_description
1 polymer ?
#
loop_
_entity_poly.entity_id
_entity_poly.type
_entity_poly.pdbx_seq_one_letter_code
_entity_poly.pdbx_strand_id
1 'polypeptide(L)'
;MSQSSVIRLHANDDVLIATQQLIPGTQADASGVVVHDLIPPGHKIAAHDIAKGEAVRRYNQIIGFAKTDIAGGQHVHSHNLGMGEFERDYGIGQDAHALQHIDQTATFMGYVRANGKVGTRNYIGVIASVNCSATVTRAIANHFKQGRLSAYPNVDGVIALPHPLGCGMSMAGEGMDILRRTITGYARNPNFAGVLLVGLGCEQNQIEPLLDLLGEHEEGMVQQVSMQAEGGTAAAVGKGIEQVSQMLVRANACARQPAPVSKLIVGLNCGGSDGYSGITANPALGGAVDMLVAHGATAILSETPEIYGAEHLLTRRAASPEIARKLIDRITWWKDYTKRTGGEMDNNPSVGNKAGGLTTILEKSLGAVAKSGTSSLNGVYLYAEQIDRKGFVYMDTPGYDPVSATGQAAGGAQIIC
;
A
#
# COMPACT_ATOMS: atom_id res chain seq x y z
N MET A 1 9.87 35.59 -16.68
CA MET A 1 8.91 34.72 -17.38
C MET A 1 7.71 34.58 -16.46
N SER A 2 6.51 34.99 -16.87
CA SER A 2 5.31 34.78 -16.04
C SER A 2 5.12 33.28 -15.86
N GLN A 3 5.00 32.80 -14.63
CA GLN A 3 4.66 31.40 -14.36
C GLN A 3 3.33 31.07 -15.07
N SER A 4 3.30 29.96 -15.81
CA SER A 4 2.07 29.49 -16.44
C SER A 4 1.07 29.09 -15.34
N SER A 5 -0.18 29.51 -15.49
CA SER A 5 -1.27 29.18 -14.56
C SER A 5 -1.84 27.77 -14.75
N VAL A 6 -1.27 27.00 -15.69
CA VAL A 6 -1.65 25.62 -15.98
C VAL A 6 -0.43 24.75 -16.27
N ILE A 7 -0.61 23.44 -16.17
CA ILE A 7 0.39 22.43 -16.54
C ILE A 7 -0.20 21.53 -17.62
N ARG A 8 0.54 21.34 -18.73
CA ARG A 8 0.30 20.27 -19.70
C ARG A 8 1.32 19.15 -19.44
N LEU A 9 0.85 17.92 -19.24
CA LEU A 9 1.73 16.81 -18.87
C LEU A 9 2.32 16.11 -20.10
N HIS A 10 1.54 16.05 -21.19
CA HIS A 10 1.98 15.51 -22.47
C HIS A 10 1.43 16.33 -23.63
N ALA A 11 2.15 16.37 -24.76
CA ALA A 11 1.74 17.14 -25.94
C ALA A 11 0.33 16.75 -26.45
N ASN A 12 0.03 15.45 -26.44
CA ASN A 12 -1.25 14.86 -26.84
C ASN A 12 -2.35 14.89 -25.76
N ASP A 13 -2.17 15.65 -24.67
CA ASP A 13 -3.23 15.79 -23.67
C ASP A 13 -4.30 16.76 -24.14
N ASP A 14 -5.56 16.37 -23.96
CA ASP A 14 -6.75 17.17 -24.30
C ASP A 14 -7.13 18.11 -23.15
N VAL A 15 -6.43 18.01 -22.01
CA VAL A 15 -6.67 18.81 -20.81
C VAL A 15 -5.37 19.39 -20.24
N LEU A 16 -5.50 20.56 -19.62
CA LEU A 16 -4.46 21.19 -18.81
C LEU A 16 -4.90 21.18 -17.34
N ILE A 17 -3.95 21.27 -16.42
CA ILE A 17 -4.22 21.25 -14.97
C ILE A 17 -4.00 22.63 -14.41
N ALA A 18 -5.00 23.23 -13.78
CA ALA A 18 -4.89 24.52 -13.14
C ALA A 18 -3.92 24.45 -11.94
N THR A 19 -2.95 25.36 -11.87
CA THR A 19 -2.00 25.47 -10.73
C THR A 19 -2.48 26.43 -9.64
N GLN A 20 -3.49 27.23 -9.97
CA GLN A 20 -4.14 28.20 -9.11
C GLN A 20 -5.60 28.32 -9.54
N GLN A 21 -6.40 29.08 -8.79
CA GLN A 21 -7.78 29.34 -9.19
C GLN A 21 -7.80 30.18 -10.48
N LEU A 22 -8.51 29.71 -11.50
CA LEU A 22 -8.70 30.41 -12.76
C LEU A 22 -10.10 31.01 -12.80
N ILE A 23 -10.19 32.26 -13.27
CA ILE A 23 -11.46 32.97 -13.44
C ILE A 23 -11.79 33.12 -14.94
N PRO A 24 -13.08 33.18 -15.31
CA PRO A 24 -13.50 33.39 -16.69
C PRO A 24 -12.83 34.59 -17.34
N GLY A 25 -12.47 34.47 -18.63
CA GLY A 25 -11.80 35.49 -19.43
C GLY A 25 -10.28 35.55 -19.26
N THR A 26 -9.70 34.77 -18.33
CA THR A 26 -8.23 34.68 -18.17
C THR A 26 -7.63 33.86 -19.29
N GLN A 27 -6.48 34.28 -19.83
CA GLN A 27 -5.69 33.44 -20.71
C GLN A 27 -4.88 32.44 -19.86
N ALA A 28 -5.19 31.15 -20.00
CA ALA A 28 -4.65 30.09 -19.16
C ALA A 28 -3.18 29.75 -19.48
N ASP A 29 -2.79 29.84 -20.76
CA ASP A 29 -1.44 29.54 -21.23
C ASP A 29 -1.01 30.35 -22.47
N ALA A 30 0.23 30.13 -22.90
CA ALA A 30 0.80 30.78 -24.08
C ALA A 30 0.18 30.30 -25.42
N SER A 31 -0.59 29.21 -25.42
CA SER A 31 -1.28 28.70 -26.62
C SER A 31 -2.60 29.43 -26.90
N GLY A 32 -3.08 30.25 -25.97
CA GLY A 32 -4.24 31.12 -26.17
C GLY A 32 -5.55 30.56 -25.62
N VAL A 33 -5.51 29.50 -24.82
CA VAL A 33 -6.72 28.94 -24.18
C VAL A 33 -7.30 29.99 -23.22
N VAL A 34 -8.54 30.41 -23.46
CA VAL A 34 -9.28 31.37 -22.61
C VAL A 34 -10.21 30.61 -21.69
N VAL A 35 -10.14 30.89 -20.39
CA VAL A 35 -10.94 30.22 -19.37
C VAL A 35 -12.41 30.64 -19.48
N HIS A 36 -13.32 29.67 -19.50
CA HIS A 36 -14.77 29.93 -19.55
C HIS A 36 -15.46 29.89 -18.18
N ASP A 37 -14.95 29.06 -17.27
CA ASP A 37 -15.57 28.78 -15.97
C ASP A 37 -14.69 29.23 -14.80
N LEU A 38 -15.25 29.24 -13.59
CA LEU A 38 -14.41 29.27 -12.39
C LEU A 38 -13.78 27.88 -12.20
N ILE A 39 -12.46 27.78 -12.30
CA ILE A 39 -11.74 26.51 -12.22
C ILE A 39 -10.86 26.49 -10.96
N PRO A 40 -11.12 25.60 -9.99
CA PRO A 40 -10.28 25.47 -8.81
C PRO A 40 -8.86 24.96 -9.14
N PRO A 41 -7.87 25.20 -8.26
CA PRO A 41 -6.56 24.57 -8.37
C PRO A 41 -6.68 23.03 -8.42
N GLY A 42 -5.88 22.37 -9.26
CA GLY A 42 -5.85 20.91 -9.42
C GLY A 42 -6.92 20.36 -10.36
N HIS A 43 -7.88 21.19 -10.78
CA HIS A 43 -8.90 20.80 -11.74
C HIS A 43 -8.42 20.95 -13.18
N LYS A 44 -9.17 20.31 -14.09
CA LYS A 44 -8.84 20.25 -15.52
C LYS A 44 -9.55 21.34 -16.32
N ILE A 45 -8.84 21.92 -17.27
CA ILE A 45 -9.37 22.82 -18.30
C ILE A 45 -9.19 22.15 -19.67
N ALA A 46 -10.21 22.19 -20.52
CA ALA A 46 -10.12 21.66 -21.88
C ALA A 46 -9.11 22.45 -22.71
N ALA A 47 -8.18 21.77 -23.38
CA ALA A 47 -7.16 22.41 -24.21
C ALA A 47 -7.69 22.84 -25.59
N HIS A 48 -8.77 22.20 -26.04
CA HIS A 48 -9.48 22.46 -27.30
C HIS A 48 -10.92 21.94 -27.15
N ASP A 49 -11.73 22.10 -28.20
CA ASP A 49 -13.08 21.54 -28.24
C ASP A 49 -13.02 20.00 -28.26
N ILE A 50 -13.87 19.35 -27.48
CA ILE A 50 -13.99 17.89 -27.33
C ILE A 50 -15.45 17.53 -27.56
N ALA A 51 -15.72 16.67 -28.55
CA ALA A 51 -17.09 16.28 -28.89
C ALA A 51 -17.67 15.29 -27.88
N LYS A 52 -18.99 15.27 -27.72
CA LYS A 52 -19.69 14.26 -26.92
C LYS A 52 -19.31 12.85 -27.38
N GLY A 53 -18.94 12.00 -26.41
CA GLY A 53 -18.52 10.62 -26.63
C GLY A 53 -17.05 10.47 -27.01
N GLU A 54 -16.32 11.57 -27.24
CA GLU A 54 -14.89 11.53 -27.52
C GLU A 54 -14.09 11.17 -26.25
N ALA A 55 -12.99 10.45 -26.45
CA ALA A 55 -12.08 10.07 -25.38
C ALA A 55 -11.24 11.28 -24.96
N VAL A 56 -11.12 11.51 -23.66
CA VAL A 56 -10.30 12.60 -23.09
C VAL A 56 -8.99 12.04 -22.57
N ARG A 57 -7.88 12.65 -22.95
CA ARG A 57 -6.51 12.23 -22.61
C ARG A 57 -5.84 13.12 -21.58
N ARG A 58 -5.17 12.47 -20.63
CA ARG A 58 -4.21 13.06 -19.68
C ARG A 58 -3.07 12.06 -19.49
N TYR A 59 -1.82 12.52 -19.39
CA TYR A 59 -0.64 11.64 -19.42
C TYR A 59 -0.54 10.81 -20.72
N ASN A 60 -1.10 11.30 -21.84
CA ASN A 60 -1.31 10.55 -23.08
C ASN A 60 -2.17 9.28 -22.93
N GLN A 61 -2.93 9.15 -21.84
CA GLN A 61 -3.80 8.01 -21.56
C GLN A 61 -5.25 8.48 -21.49
N ILE A 62 -6.18 7.61 -21.90
CA ILE A 62 -7.61 7.89 -21.81
C ILE A 62 -8.02 7.91 -20.33
N ILE A 63 -8.55 9.03 -19.88
CA ILE A 63 -9.07 9.22 -18.53
C ILE A 63 -10.60 9.18 -18.46
N GLY A 64 -11.28 9.10 -19.59
CA GLY A 64 -12.74 9.02 -19.64
C GLY A 64 -13.26 9.51 -20.98
N PHE A 65 -14.57 9.70 -21.04
CA PHE A 65 -15.29 10.12 -22.25
C PHE A 65 -16.19 11.31 -21.95
N ALA A 66 -16.27 12.24 -22.88
CA ALA A 66 -17.10 13.43 -22.74
C ALA A 66 -18.60 13.05 -22.74
N LYS A 67 -19.34 13.50 -21.73
CA LYS A 67 -20.79 13.26 -21.59
C LYS A 67 -21.63 14.21 -22.46
N THR A 68 -21.03 15.34 -22.82
CA THR A 68 -21.57 16.43 -23.65
C THR A 68 -20.41 17.01 -24.46
N ASP A 69 -20.70 17.85 -25.45
CA ASP A 69 -19.67 18.67 -26.09
C ASP A 69 -19.03 19.60 -25.04
N ILE A 70 -17.71 19.72 -25.06
CA ILE A 70 -16.91 20.54 -24.14
C ILE A 70 -16.09 21.51 -24.99
N ALA A 71 -16.30 22.81 -24.83
CA ALA A 71 -15.51 23.82 -25.55
C ALA A 71 -14.12 23.99 -24.92
N GLY A 72 -13.14 24.38 -25.74
CA GLY A 72 -11.80 24.75 -25.26
C GLY A 72 -11.88 25.82 -24.17
N GLY A 73 -11.18 25.59 -23.06
CA GLY A 73 -11.18 26.49 -21.90
C GLY A 73 -12.29 26.24 -20.87
N GLN A 74 -13.18 25.27 -21.09
CA GLN A 74 -14.17 24.84 -20.09
C GLN A 74 -13.58 23.95 -19.00
N HIS A 75 -14.22 23.93 -17.84
CA HIS A 75 -13.89 23.04 -16.73
C HIS A 75 -14.27 21.60 -17.06
N VAL A 76 -13.29 20.70 -17.10
CA VAL A 76 -13.51 19.27 -17.32
C VAL A 76 -13.60 18.53 -16.00
N HIS A 77 -14.78 18.04 -15.64
CA HIS A 77 -15.01 17.34 -14.38
C HIS A 77 -16.24 16.43 -14.40
N SER A 78 -16.66 15.93 -13.24
CA SER A 78 -17.72 14.92 -13.05
C SER A 78 -19.03 15.19 -13.79
N HIS A 79 -19.36 16.47 -14.02
CA HIS A 79 -20.58 16.89 -14.70
C HIS A 79 -20.52 16.68 -16.23
N ASN A 80 -19.35 16.72 -16.85
CA ASN A 80 -19.16 16.59 -18.31
C ASN A 80 -18.17 15.49 -18.74
N LEU A 81 -17.50 14.80 -17.81
CA LEU A 81 -16.62 13.64 -18.06
C LEU A 81 -17.11 12.42 -17.28
N GLY A 82 -17.00 11.22 -17.87
CA GLY A 82 -17.39 9.97 -17.23
C GLY A 82 -16.56 8.77 -17.64
N MET A 83 -16.81 7.64 -16.96
CA MET A 83 -16.28 6.34 -17.33
C MET A 83 -16.86 5.84 -18.65
N GLY A 84 -16.05 5.09 -19.38
CA GLY A 84 -16.48 4.27 -20.52
C GLY A 84 -15.58 3.05 -20.64
N GLU A 85 -16.10 1.99 -21.26
CA GLU A 85 -15.30 0.80 -21.56
C GLU A 85 -14.51 1.00 -22.85
N PHE A 86 -13.25 0.54 -22.85
CA PHE A 86 -12.41 0.49 -24.03
C PHE A 86 -11.40 -0.66 -23.88
N GLU A 87 -10.95 -1.21 -25.00
CA GLU A 87 -9.93 -2.24 -25.00
C GLU A 87 -8.57 -1.66 -24.62
N ARG A 88 -7.83 -2.40 -23.78
CA ARG A 88 -6.48 -2.04 -23.37
C ARG A 88 -5.48 -3.00 -24.01
N ASP A 89 -4.46 -2.45 -24.65
CA ASP A 89 -3.28 -3.22 -24.98
C ASP A 89 -2.41 -3.39 -23.72
N TYR A 90 -2.40 -4.60 -23.17
CA TYR A 90 -1.57 -4.94 -22.02
C TYR A 90 -0.07 -4.94 -22.33
N GLY A 91 0.32 -5.00 -23.61
CA GLY A 91 1.70 -4.87 -24.09
C GLY A 91 2.75 -5.61 -23.26
N ILE A 92 2.44 -6.84 -22.84
CA ILE A 92 3.16 -7.57 -21.78
C ILE A 92 4.68 -7.55 -22.03
N GLY A 93 5.42 -6.99 -21.07
CA GLY A 93 6.88 -6.93 -21.08
C GLY A 93 7.54 -6.02 -22.14
N GLN A 94 6.78 -5.28 -22.94
CA GLN A 94 7.32 -4.41 -24.00
C GLN A 94 8.20 -3.27 -23.48
N ASP A 95 7.94 -2.81 -22.25
CA ASP A 95 8.65 -1.69 -21.61
C ASP A 95 9.47 -2.17 -20.40
N ALA A 96 9.67 -3.50 -20.27
CA ALA A 96 10.44 -4.09 -19.19
C ALA A 96 11.92 -3.71 -19.31
N HIS A 97 12.47 -3.15 -18.23
CA HIS A 97 13.88 -2.84 -18.13
C HIS A 97 14.36 -2.94 -16.68
N ALA A 98 15.61 -3.37 -16.53
CA ALA A 98 16.30 -3.34 -15.25
C ALA A 98 16.99 -1.99 -15.07
N LEU A 99 17.00 -1.48 -13.84
CA LEU A 99 17.84 -0.35 -13.47
C LEU A 99 19.30 -0.78 -13.37
N GLN A 100 20.21 0.13 -13.67
CA GLN A 100 21.63 -0.11 -13.43
C GLN A 100 21.87 -0.28 -11.93
N HIS A 101 22.48 -1.41 -11.55
CA HIS A 101 22.82 -1.69 -10.17
C HIS A 101 23.92 -0.73 -9.69
N ILE A 102 23.81 -0.26 -8.45
CA ILE A 102 24.82 0.58 -7.82
C ILE A 102 25.70 -0.29 -6.92
N ASP A 103 26.95 -0.50 -7.34
CA ASP A 103 27.93 -1.36 -6.65
C ASP A 103 28.21 -0.92 -5.21
N GLN A 104 28.29 0.40 -4.98
CA GLN A 104 28.50 0.94 -3.64
C GLN A 104 27.16 1.15 -2.95
N THR A 105 26.66 0.09 -2.32
CA THR A 105 25.31 0.09 -1.74
C THR A 105 25.23 1.02 -0.54
N ALA A 106 24.25 1.93 -0.55
CA ALA A 106 23.94 2.75 0.62
C ALA A 106 23.59 1.88 1.83
N THR A 107 23.84 2.40 3.03
CA THR A 107 23.56 1.72 4.30
C THR A 107 22.59 2.51 5.17
N PHE A 108 21.88 1.82 6.05
CA PHE A 108 21.07 2.42 7.11
C PHE A 108 21.36 1.73 8.45
N MET A 109 21.06 2.41 9.56
CA MET A 109 21.21 1.85 10.90
C MET A 109 19.98 1.01 11.26
N GLY A 110 20.08 -0.31 11.15
CA GLY A 110 18.97 -1.25 11.37
C GLY A 110 19.24 -2.27 12.48
N TYR A 111 18.20 -3.00 12.90
CA TYR A 111 18.30 -4.11 13.85
C TYR A 111 18.44 -5.42 13.08
N VAL A 112 19.64 -5.99 13.06
CA VAL A 112 19.93 -7.25 12.38
C VAL A 112 19.33 -8.41 13.20
N ARG A 113 18.54 -9.26 12.53
CA ARG A 113 17.90 -10.43 13.14
C ARG A 113 18.70 -11.70 12.85
N ALA A 114 18.52 -12.74 13.66
CA ALA A 114 19.20 -14.03 13.50
C ALA A 114 18.97 -14.67 12.11
N ASN A 115 17.80 -14.45 11.50
CA ASN A 115 17.47 -14.93 10.16
C ASN A 115 18.04 -14.07 9.01
N GLY A 116 18.87 -13.07 9.30
CA GLY A 116 19.51 -12.19 8.30
C GLY A 116 18.60 -11.12 7.70
N LYS A 117 17.34 -11.02 8.12
CA LYS A 117 16.48 -9.84 7.87
C LYS A 117 16.89 -8.68 8.78
N VAL A 118 16.51 -7.46 8.41
CA VAL A 118 16.86 -6.25 9.15
C VAL A 118 15.61 -5.42 9.40
N GLY A 119 15.37 -5.08 10.68
CA GLY A 119 14.28 -4.20 11.11
C GLY A 119 14.70 -2.74 11.14
N THR A 120 13.76 -1.83 10.88
CA THR A 120 13.93 -0.38 11.08
C THR A 120 13.46 0.05 12.47
N ARG A 121 12.77 -0.85 13.18
CA ARG A 121 12.27 -0.74 14.54
C ARG A 121 12.54 -2.04 15.33
N ASN A 122 12.39 -1.95 16.64
CA ASN A 122 12.64 -3.02 17.60
C ASN A 122 11.49 -3.11 18.60
N TYR A 123 10.36 -3.64 18.13
CA TYR A 123 9.16 -3.82 18.93
C TYR A 123 9.05 -5.24 19.48
N ILE A 124 8.29 -5.41 20.55
CA ILE A 124 7.62 -6.69 20.87
C ILE A 124 6.16 -6.60 20.43
N GLY A 125 5.70 -7.57 19.64
CA GLY A 125 4.31 -7.64 19.17
C GLY A 125 3.48 -8.57 20.04
N VAL A 126 2.38 -8.09 20.60
CA VAL A 126 1.38 -8.94 21.28
C VAL A 126 0.21 -9.13 20.32
N ILE A 127 0.04 -10.33 19.76
CA ILE A 127 -0.86 -10.61 18.65
C ILE A 127 -2.02 -11.48 19.14
N ALA A 128 -3.24 -11.04 18.87
CA ALA A 128 -4.44 -11.83 19.15
C ALA A 128 -4.64 -12.91 18.08
N SER A 129 -4.94 -14.15 18.47
CA SER A 129 -5.42 -15.21 17.55
C SER A 129 -6.91 -15.06 17.20
N VAL A 130 -7.66 -14.37 18.09
CA VAL A 130 -9.12 -14.22 18.05
C VAL A 130 -9.57 -12.94 18.78
N ASN A 131 -10.71 -12.37 18.38
CA ASN A 131 -11.29 -11.18 19.04
C ASN A 131 -11.45 -11.32 20.57
N CYS A 132 -11.77 -12.52 21.09
CA CYS A 132 -11.92 -12.75 22.52
C CYS A 132 -10.63 -12.49 23.33
N SER A 133 -9.46 -12.60 22.68
CA SER A 133 -8.15 -12.32 23.27
C SER A 133 -7.69 -10.87 23.12
N ALA A 134 -8.47 -10.02 22.45
CA ALA A 134 -8.09 -8.63 22.14
C ALA A 134 -7.90 -7.79 23.41
N THR A 135 -8.75 -7.95 24.42
CA THR A 135 -8.64 -7.21 25.69
C THR A 135 -7.38 -7.59 26.46
N VAL A 136 -7.06 -8.88 26.54
CA VAL A 136 -5.82 -9.38 27.18
C VAL A 136 -4.60 -8.86 26.45
N THR A 137 -4.59 -8.94 25.12
CA THR A 137 -3.52 -8.42 24.25
C THR A 137 -3.26 -6.93 24.50
N ARG A 138 -4.31 -6.10 24.55
CA ARG A 138 -4.20 -4.67 24.86
C ARG A 138 -3.72 -4.43 26.29
N ALA A 139 -4.20 -5.19 27.27
CA ALA A 139 -3.80 -5.06 28.67
C ALA A 139 -2.31 -5.34 28.86
N ILE A 140 -1.78 -6.40 28.22
CA ILE A 140 -0.35 -6.74 28.25
C ILE A 140 0.46 -5.59 27.64
N ALA A 141 0.16 -5.14 26.42
CA ALA A 141 0.92 -4.06 25.79
C ALA A 141 0.84 -2.74 26.58
N ASN A 142 -0.34 -2.40 27.13
CA ASN A 142 -0.52 -1.20 27.95
C ASN A 142 0.29 -1.25 29.25
N HIS A 143 0.59 -2.44 29.78
CA HIS A 143 1.44 -2.58 30.95
C HIS A 143 2.81 -1.95 30.74
N PHE A 144 3.36 -1.97 29.52
CA PHE A 144 4.72 -1.45 29.24
C PHE A 144 4.74 0.04 28.86
N LYS A 145 3.60 0.74 28.95
CA LYS A 145 3.55 2.21 28.78
C LYS A 145 4.06 2.93 30.04
N GLN A 146 4.06 4.26 30.01
CA GLN A 146 4.35 5.13 31.17
C GLN A 146 5.74 4.90 31.81
N GLY A 147 6.79 4.87 30.98
CA GLY A 147 8.18 4.84 31.47
C GLY A 147 8.72 3.47 31.87
N ARG A 148 7.90 2.41 31.83
CA ARG A 148 8.33 1.03 32.13
C ARG A 148 9.32 0.43 31.11
N LEU A 149 9.50 1.09 29.97
CA LEU A 149 10.54 0.76 28.99
C LEU A 149 11.83 1.57 29.16
N SER A 150 11.94 2.46 30.16
CA SER A 150 13.15 3.27 30.39
C SER A 150 14.41 2.43 30.64
N ALA A 151 14.26 1.23 31.21
CA ALA A 151 15.35 0.27 31.39
C ALA A 151 15.78 -0.43 30.09
N TYR A 152 15.04 -0.26 28.99
CA TYR A 152 15.25 -0.93 27.71
C TYR A 152 15.39 0.08 26.56
N PRO A 153 16.46 0.92 26.55
CA PRO A 153 16.61 2.03 25.61
C PRO A 153 16.66 1.62 24.13
N ASN A 154 16.98 0.36 23.82
CA ASN A 154 17.00 -0.15 22.44
C ASN A 154 15.65 -0.72 21.99
N VAL A 155 14.61 -0.72 22.83
CA VAL A 155 13.27 -1.22 22.50
C VAL A 155 12.34 -0.06 22.18
N ASP A 156 11.81 -0.03 20.96
CA ASP A 156 10.92 1.04 20.49
C ASP A 156 9.52 0.96 21.13
N GLY A 157 9.12 -0.22 21.62
CA GLY A 157 7.86 -0.40 22.33
C GLY A 157 7.38 -1.84 22.46
N VAL A 158 6.25 -2.00 23.15
CA VAL A 158 5.41 -3.20 23.10
C VAL A 158 4.07 -2.79 22.52
N ILE A 159 3.65 -3.41 21.42
CA ILE A 159 2.41 -3.04 20.72
C ILE A 159 1.41 -4.18 20.68
N ALA A 160 0.13 -3.85 20.81
CA ALA A 160 -0.97 -4.79 20.70
C ALA A 160 -1.49 -4.82 19.26
N LEU A 161 -1.68 -6.02 18.72
CA LEU A 161 -2.21 -6.31 17.39
C LEU A 161 -3.50 -7.14 17.50
N PRO A 162 -4.61 -6.54 17.96
CA PRO A 162 -5.91 -7.21 18.00
C PRO A 162 -6.63 -7.16 16.65
N HIS A 163 -7.55 -8.10 16.42
CA HIS A 163 -8.46 -8.08 15.27
C HIS A 163 -9.91 -8.40 15.69
N PRO A 164 -10.92 -7.92 14.95
CA PRO A 164 -12.33 -8.09 15.34
C PRO A 164 -12.91 -9.46 14.96
N LEU A 165 -12.20 -10.27 14.18
CA LEU A 165 -12.70 -11.56 13.70
C LEU A 165 -12.89 -12.57 14.86
N GLY A 166 -14.08 -13.17 14.92
CA GLY A 166 -14.46 -14.20 15.90
C GLY A 166 -14.36 -15.62 15.35
N CYS A 167 -14.75 -16.60 16.18
CA CYS A 167 -14.58 -18.04 15.90
C CYS A 167 -15.56 -18.63 14.86
N GLY A 168 -16.55 -17.87 14.37
CA GLY A 168 -17.60 -18.37 13.48
C GLY A 168 -17.22 -18.50 12.01
N MET A 169 -15.96 -18.20 11.65
CA MET A 169 -15.48 -18.30 10.27
C MET A 169 -15.18 -19.76 9.89
N SER A 170 -15.41 -20.11 8.63
CA SER A 170 -14.98 -21.40 8.07
C SER A 170 -13.47 -21.62 8.27
N MET A 171 -13.09 -22.83 8.68
CA MET A 171 -11.69 -23.22 8.88
C MET A 171 -10.91 -23.45 7.57
N ALA A 172 -11.64 -23.61 6.47
CA ALA A 172 -11.08 -23.71 5.14
C ALA A 172 -11.56 -22.55 4.27
N GLY A 173 -10.68 -22.09 3.38
CA GLY A 173 -10.96 -21.06 2.39
C GLY A 173 -10.25 -19.74 2.67
N GLU A 174 -10.39 -18.83 1.70
CA GLU A 174 -9.61 -17.61 1.57
C GLU A 174 -9.62 -16.72 2.81
N GLY A 175 -10.75 -16.61 3.52
CA GLY A 175 -10.86 -15.80 4.74
C GLY A 175 -9.90 -16.27 5.86
N MET A 176 -9.87 -17.57 6.13
CA MET A 176 -8.97 -18.14 7.15
C MET A 176 -7.52 -18.08 6.68
N ASP A 177 -7.26 -18.31 5.39
CA ASP A 177 -5.91 -18.24 4.82
C ASP A 177 -5.34 -16.82 4.87
N ILE A 178 -6.16 -15.79 4.63
CA ILE A 178 -5.77 -14.38 4.81
C ILE A 178 -5.46 -14.09 6.28
N LEU A 179 -6.31 -14.54 7.21
CA LEU A 179 -6.10 -14.30 8.64
C LEU A 179 -4.79 -14.94 9.12
N ARG A 180 -4.56 -16.21 8.79
CA ARG A 180 -3.34 -16.95 9.15
C ARG A 180 -2.10 -16.33 8.54
N ARG A 181 -2.13 -15.94 7.25
CA ARG A 181 -1.04 -15.22 6.60
C ARG A 181 -0.75 -13.87 7.25
N THR A 182 -1.80 -13.15 7.66
CA THR A 182 -1.64 -11.85 8.33
C THR A 182 -0.99 -11.99 9.70
N ILE A 183 -1.48 -12.93 10.54
CA ILE A 183 -0.94 -13.16 11.89
C ILE A 183 0.51 -13.65 11.81
N THR A 184 0.78 -14.67 11.00
CA THR A 184 2.15 -15.20 10.84
C THR A 184 3.07 -14.21 10.12
N GLY A 185 2.54 -13.38 9.23
CA GLY A 185 3.26 -12.29 8.57
C GLY A 185 3.74 -11.24 9.56
N TYR A 186 2.89 -10.82 10.50
CA TYR A 186 3.33 -9.97 11.61
C TYR A 186 4.42 -10.64 12.45
N ALA A 187 4.25 -11.92 12.81
CA ALA A 187 5.27 -12.67 13.54
C ALA A 187 6.62 -12.78 12.80
N ARG A 188 6.63 -12.67 11.47
CA ARG A 188 7.84 -12.69 10.61
C ARG A 188 8.42 -11.32 10.30
N ASN A 189 7.72 -10.24 10.62
CA ASN A 189 8.16 -8.90 10.26
C ASN A 189 9.40 -8.51 11.10
N PRO A 190 10.51 -8.08 10.48
CA PRO A 190 11.76 -7.85 11.20
C PRO A 190 11.74 -6.61 12.11
N ASN A 191 10.69 -5.79 12.06
CA ASN A 191 10.47 -4.75 13.06
C ASN A 191 10.08 -5.30 14.44
N PHE A 192 9.68 -6.58 14.53
CA PHE A 192 9.53 -7.27 15.80
C PHE A 192 10.81 -8.03 16.14
N ALA A 193 11.32 -7.79 17.36
CA ALA A 193 12.36 -8.65 17.95
C ALA A 193 11.78 -9.97 18.43
N GLY A 194 10.54 -9.92 18.93
CA GLY A 194 9.79 -11.08 19.38
C GLY A 194 8.30 -10.81 19.40
N VAL A 195 7.52 -11.89 19.49
CA VAL A 195 6.06 -11.83 19.51
C VAL A 195 5.46 -12.76 20.56
N LEU A 196 4.35 -12.32 21.14
CA LEU A 196 3.50 -13.10 22.03
C LEU A 196 2.15 -13.33 21.34
N LEU A 197 1.82 -14.58 21.04
CA LEU A 197 0.50 -15.00 20.56
C LEU A 197 -0.43 -15.21 21.74
N VAL A 198 -1.56 -14.52 21.75
CA VAL A 198 -2.57 -14.62 22.83
C VAL A 198 -3.84 -15.20 22.24
N GLY A 199 -4.32 -16.29 22.84
CA GLY A 199 -5.52 -16.99 22.41
C GLY A 199 -6.48 -17.21 23.56
N LEU A 200 -7.74 -17.49 23.24
CA LEU A 200 -8.72 -17.83 24.26
C LEU A 200 -8.52 -19.29 24.72
N GLY A 201 -8.26 -20.19 23.76
CA GLY A 201 -8.10 -21.63 23.94
C GLY A 201 -9.20 -22.46 23.27
N CYS A 202 -10.29 -21.84 22.83
CA CYS A 202 -11.42 -22.52 22.17
C CYS A 202 -11.76 -21.95 20.78
N GLU A 203 -10.94 -21.05 20.26
CA GLU A 203 -11.10 -20.53 18.90
C GLU A 203 -10.88 -21.60 17.84
N GLN A 204 -11.45 -21.37 16.66
CA GLN A 204 -11.20 -22.24 15.51
C GLN A 204 -9.73 -22.07 15.03
N ASN A 205 -9.23 -20.83 14.99
CA ASN A 205 -7.85 -20.53 14.62
C ASN A 205 -6.89 -20.66 15.82
N GLN A 206 -6.65 -21.90 16.25
CA GLN A 206 -5.76 -22.23 17.37
C GLN A 206 -4.31 -21.78 17.14
N ILE A 207 -3.56 -21.58 18.22
CA ILE A 207 -2.18 -21.05 18.15
C ILE A 207 -1.19 -22.09 17.62
N GLU A 208 -1.32 -23.36 17.99
CA GLU A 208 -0.38 -24.40 17.60
C GLU A 208 -0.24 -24.51 16.07
N PRO A 209 -1.33 -24.57 15.27
CA PRO A 209 -1.23 -24.52 13.81
C PRO A 209 -0.60 -23.23 13.25
N LEU A 210 -0.71 -22.09 13.96
CA LEU A 210 -0.05 -20.86 13.55
C LEU A 210 1.46 -20.93 13.78
N LEU A 211 1.90 -21.60 14.85
CA LEU A 211 3.32 -21.85 15.12
C LEU A 211 3.91 -22.80 14.08
N ASP A 212 3.18 -23.86 13.70
CA ASP A 212 3.58 -24.75 12.61
C ASP A 212 3.73 -23.98 11.29
N LEU A 213 2.78 -23.09 10.98
CA LEU A 213 2.82 -22.24 9.80
C LEU A 213 3.95 -21.21 9.87
N LEU A 214 4.29 -20.71 11.05
CA LEU A 214 5.41 -19.78 11.28
C LEU A 214 6.75 -20.47 11.00
N GLY A 215 6.87 -21.74 11.36
CA GLY A 215 8.07 -22.55 11.21
C GLY A 215 9.15 -22.20 12.24
N GLU A 216 10.41 -22.42 11.87
CA GLU A 216 11.55 -22.15 12.74
C GLU A 216 11.60 -20.68 13.18
N HIS A 217 11.79 -20.49 14.48
CA HIS A 217 11.88 -19.18 15.10
C HIS A 217 12.88 -19.21 16.25
N GLU A 218 13.39 -18.04 16.62
CA GLU A 218 14.35 -17.91 17.71
C GLU A 218 13.69 -18.31 19.03
N GLU A 219 14.29 -19.29 19.71
CA GLU A 219 13.80 -19.81 21.00
C GLU A 219 13.57 -18.66 21.97
N GLY A 220 12.42 -18.63 22.65
CA GLY A 220 12.08 -17.58 23.62
C GLY A 220 11.68 -16.23 23.02
N MET A 221 11.79 -16.02 21.70
CA MET A 221 11.33 -14.79 21.03
C MET A 221 9.96 -14.94 20.38
N VAL A 222 9.42 -16.16 20.31
CA VAL A 222 8.00 -16.41 20.04
C VAL A 222 7.46 -17.14 21.25
N GLN A 223 6.40 -16.59 21.85
CA GLN A 223 5.76 -17.13 23.04
C GLN A 223 4.25 -17.21 22.82
N GLN A 224 3.57 -18.01 23.63
CA GLN A 224 2.12 -18.13 23.60
C GLN A 224 1.50 -18.08 25.00
N VAL A 225 0.27 -17.55 25.05
CA VAL A 225 -0.61 -17.56 26.23
C VAL A 225 -2.01 -17.99 25.81
N SER A 226 -2.52 -19.05 26.45
CA SER A 226 -3.91 -19.49 26.31
C SER A 226 -4.72 -19.07 27.54
N MET A 227 -5.70 -18.20 27.37
CA MET A 227 -6.45 -17.63 28.49
C MET A 227 -7.14 -18.69 29.35
N GLN A 228 -7.72 -19.73 28.73
CA GLN A 228 -8.37 -20.82 29.47
C GLN A 228 -7.36 -21.69 30.22
N ALA A 229 -6.19 -21.96 29.63
CA ALA A 229 -5.14 -22.75 30.27
C ALA A 229 -4.54 -22.02 31.49
N GLU A 230 -4.39 -20.69 31.41
CA GLU A 230 -3.88 -19.88 32.53
C GLU A 230 -4.91 -19.62 33.64
N GLY A 231 -6.17 -20.03 33.47
CA GLY A 231 -7.22 -19.80 34.48
C GLY A 231 -7.94 -18.45 34.37
N GLY A 232 -7.94 -17.84 33.18
CA GLY A 232 -8.74 -16.66 32.84
C GLY A 232 -7.93 -15.39 32.60
N THR A 233 -8.64 -14.28 32.36
CA THR A 233 -8.09 -13.01 31.88
C THR A 233 -6.94 -12.46 32.73
N ALA A 234 -7.12 -12.39 34.05
CA ALA A 234 -6.12 -11.76 34.93
C ALA A 234 -4.81 -12.54 34.99
N ALA A 235 -4.90 -13.87 35.09
CA ALA A 235 -3.74 -14.77 35.08
C ALA A 235 -3.03 -14.74 33.73
N ALA A 236 -3.77 -14.78 32.63
CA ALA A 236 -3.23 -14.65 31.27
C ALA A 236 -2.48 -13.32 31.05
N VAL A 237 -3.02 -12.20 31.56
CA VAL A 237 -2.33 -10.91 31.51
C VAL A 237 -1.02 -10.96 32.30
N GLY A 238 -1.05 -11.52 33.52
CA GLY A 238 0.16 -11.70 34.33
C GLY A 238 1.23 -12.52 33.62
N LYS A 239 0.83 -13.66 33.03
CA LYS A 239 1.72 -14.54 32.28
C LYS A 239 2.30 -13.86 31.04
N GLY A 240 1.47 -13.13 30.30
CA GLY A 240 1.92 -12.38 29.12
C GLY A 240 2.90 -11.27 29.48
N ILE A 241 2.71 -10.57 30.60
CA ILE A 241 3.67 -9.57 31.10
C ILE A 241 5.01 -10.23 31.46
N GLU A 242 4.99 -11.38 32.12
CA GLU A 242 6.20 -12.13 32.47
C GLU A 242 7.00 -12.50 31.21
N GLN A 243 6.35 -13.13 30.22
CA GLN A 243 7.00 -13.55 28.97
C GLN A 243 7.51 -12.35 28.14
N VAL A 244 6.74 -11.26 28.05
CA VAL A 244 7.21 -10.04 27.39
C VAL A 244 8.42 -9.46 28.11
N SER A 245 8.44 -9.46 29.44
CA SER A 245 9.59 -8.97 30.22
C SER A 245 10.85 -9.78 29.95
N GLN A 246 10.74 -11.10 29.76
CA GLN A 246 11.86 -11.96 29.36
C GLN A 246 12.37 -11.62 27.95
N MET A 247 11.46 -11.40 26.99
CA MET A 247 11.82 -10.98 25.63
C MET A 247 12.50 -9.60 25.60
N LEU A 248 12.09 -8.66 26.47
CA LEU A 248 12.64 -7.31 26.53
C LEU A 248 14.15 -7.30 26.81
N VAL A 249 14.65 -8.22 27.65
CA VAL A 249 16.09 -8.33 27.94
C VAL A 249 16.89 -8.58 26.66
N ARG A 250 16.42 -9.53 25.83
CA ARG A 250 17.09 -9.89 24.56
C ARG A 250 16.88 -8.85 23.47
N ALA A 251 15.66 -8.33 23.35
CA ALA A 251 15.36 -7.25 22.41
C ALA A 251 16.24 -6.02 22.70
N ASN A 252 16.47 -5.69 23.97
CA ASN A 252 17.32 -4.57 24.36
C ASN A 252 18.81 -4.80 24.11
N ALA A 253 19.27 -6.05 24.04
CA ALA A 253 20.65 -6.37 23.66
C ALA A 253 20.91 -6.13 22.16
N CYS A 254 19.87 -6.06 21.33
CA CYS A 254 20.00 -5.69 19.91
C CYS A 254 20.14 -4.17 19.76
N ALA A 255 21.36 -3.69 19.52
CA ALA A 255 21.62 -2.33 19.07
C ALA A 255 21.52 -2.19 17.54
N ARG A 256 21.25 -0.98 17.06
CA ARG A 256 21.30 -0.69 15.62
C ARG A 256 22.72 -0.87 15.08
N GLN A 257 22.84 -1.46 13.90
CA GLN A 257 24.09 -1.68 13.18
C GLN A 257 23.94 -1.21 11.73
N PRO A 258 25.03 -0.80 11.06
CA PRO A 258 24.99 -0.54 9.62
C PRO A 258 24.53 -1.79 8.87
N ALA A 259 23.50 -1.63 8.04
CA ALA A 259 22.96 -2.67 7.18
C ALA A 259 22.75 -2.12 5.76
N PRO A 260 22.96 -2.92 4.71
CA PRO A 260 22.77 -2.45 3.35
C PRO A 260 21.29 -2.16 3.08
N VAL A 261 21.02 -1.10 2.31
CA VAL A 261 19.67 -0.71 1.87
C VAL A 261 18.95 -1.85 1.14
N SER A 262 19.67 -2.80 0.54
CA SER A 262 19.10 -4.01 -0.08
C SER A 262 18.28 -4.89 0.89
N LYS A 263 18.38 -4.68 2.19
CA LYS A 263 17.55 -5.36 3.22
C LYS A 263 16.20 -4.68 3.47
N LEU A 264 15.98 -3.47 2.95
CA LEU A 264 14.71 -2.76 3.08
C LEU A 264 13.66 -3.29 2.10
N ILE A 265 12.44 -3.35 2.60
CA ILE A 265 11.19 -3.57 1.89
C ILE A 265 10.28 -2.38 2.27
N VAL A 266 9.95 -1.56 1.28
CA VAL A 266 9.17 -0.34 1.45
C VAL A 266 7.79 -0.54 0.84
N GLY A 267 6.73 -0.41 1.63
CA GLY A 267 5.36 -0.33 1.15
C GLY A 267 5.05 1.07 0.61
N LEU A 268 4.24 1.15 -0.43
CA LEU A 268 3.78 2.39 -1.03
C LEU A 268 2.27 2.46 -0.86
N ASN A 269 1.75 3.53 -0.27
CA ASN A 269 0.31 3.71 -0.11
C ASN A 269 -0.11 5.12 -0.53
N CYS A 270 -1.37 5.28 -0.94
CA CYS A 270 -1.96 6.60 -1.05
C CYS A 270 -2.86 6.88 0.16
N GLY A 271 -3.20 8.15 0.38
CA GLY A 271 -4.21 8.54 1.35
C GLY A 271 -5.24 9.43 0.65
N GLY A 272 -5.31 10.70 1.05
CA GLY A 272 -6.16 11.69 0.38
C GLY A 272 -5.58 12.18 -0.95
N SER A 273 -5.82 11.46 -2.05
CA SER A 273 -5.38 11.90 -3.39
C SER A 273 -6.11 13.15 -3.89
N ASP A 274 -5.44 13.95 -4.69
CA ASP A 274 -5.97 15.12 -5.39
C ASP A 274 -5.42 15.20 -6.82
N GLY A 275 -5.82 16.24 -7.56
CA GLY A 275 -5.39 16.47 -8.93
C GLY A 275 -3.88 16.67 -9.10
N TYR A 276 -3.18 16.98 -8.00
CA TYR A 276 -1.73 17.18 -7.97
C TYR A 276 -0.93 15.94 -7.56
N SER A 277 -1.55 14.98 -6.87
CA SER A 277 -0.86 13.80 -6.34
C SER A 277 -0.10 13.03 -7.43
N GLY A 278 -0.73 12.86 -8.59
CA GLY A 278 -0.13 12.19 -9.76
C GLY A 278 0.94 12.99 -10.51
N ILE A 279 1.14 14.27 -10.20
CA ILE A 279 2.14 15.14 -10.88
C ILE A 279 3.27 15.60 -9.95
N THR A 280 3.11 15.46 -8.62
CA THR A 280 4.10 15.86 -7.63
C THR A 280 4.58 14.69 -6.78
N ALA A 281 3.84 14.33 -5.72
CA ALA A 281 4.26 13.38 -4.70
C ALA A 281 4.45 11.96 -5.26
N ASN A 282 3.53 11.49 -6.09
CA ASN A 282 3.60 10.11 -6.60
C ASN A 282 4.80 9.92 -7.56
N PRO A 283 5.06 10.80 -8.54
CA PRO A 283 6.29 10.72 -9.34
C PRO A 283 7.58 10.88 -8.51
N ALA A 284 7.59 11.77 -7.51
CA ALA A 284 8.75 11.93 -6.62
C ALA A 284 9.04 10.65 -5.83
N LEU A 285 7.99 10.00 -5.30
CA LEU A 285 8.10 8.69 -4.66
C LEU A 285 8.57 7.62 -5.64
N GLY A 286 8.09 7.63 -6.88
CA GLY A 286 8.56 6.75 -7.94
C GLY A 286 10.06 6.89 -8.22
N GLY A 287 10.57 8.13 -8.27
CA GLY A 287 12.01 8.37 -8.38
C GLY A 287 12.81 7.83 -7.19
N ALA A 288 12.30 8.00 -5.96
CA ALA A 288 12.90 7.43 -4.77
C ALA A 288 12.89 5.90 -4.78
N VAL A 289 11.81 5.29 -5.29
CA VAL A 289 11.68 3.83 -5.47
C VAL A 289 12.73 3.31 -6.45
N ASP A 290 12.91 3.96 -7.60
CA ASP A 290 13.94 3.56 -8.55
C ASP A 290 15.35 3.62 -7.94
N MET A 291 15.65 4.66 -7.14
CA MET A 291 16.92 4.75 -6.40
C MET A 291 17.09 3.59 -5.40
N LEU A 292 16.04 3.24 -4.65
CA LEU A 292 16.05 2.12 -3.70
C LEU A 292 16.24 0.78 -4.41
N VAL A 293 15.53 0.56 -5.53
CA VAL A 293 15.63 -0.65 -6.35
C VAL A 293 17.03 -0.77 -6.96
N ALA A 294 17.65 0.33 -7.41
CA ALA A 294 19.03 0.32 -7.91
C ALA A 294 20.04 -0.13 -6.84
N HIS A 295 19.77 0.17 -5.56
CA HIS A 295 20.51 -0.34 -4.40
C HIS A 295 20.09 -1.76 -3.94
N GLY A 296 19.22 -2.45 -4.69
CA GLY A 296 18.79 -3.83 -4.42
C GLY A 296 17.71 -3.98 -3.34
N ALA A 297 17.04 -2.89 -2.95
CA ALA A 297 15.89 -2.94 -2.04
C ALA A 297 14.64 -3.48 -2.76
N THR A 298 13.55 -3.63 -2.01
CA THR A 298 12.24 -4.00 -2.55
C THR A 298 11.24 -2.87 -2.30
N ALA A 299 10.40 -2.57 -3.29
CA ALA A 299 9.28 -1.63 -3.15
C ALA A 299 7.96 -2.32 -3.52
N ILE A 300 6.93 -2.14 -2.70
CA ILE A 300 5.62 -2.78 -2.85
C ILE A 300 4.59 -1.72 -3.24
N LEU A 301 4.09 -1.76 -4.48
CA LEU A 301 2.82 -1.08 -4.81
C LEU A 301 1.66 -2.00 -4.43
N SER A 302 0.55 -1.43 -3.98
CA SER A 302 -0.65 -2.19 -3.62
C SER A 302 -1.90 -1.48 -4.11
N GLU A 303 -3.02 -1.62 -3.38
CA GLU A 303 -4.28 -0.90 -3.63
C GLU A 303 -4.86 -1.26 -5.01
N THR A 304 -5.24 -2.52 -5.22
CA THR A 304 -5.69 -3.04 -6.53
C THR A 304 -6.84 -2.28 -7.18
N PRO A 305 -7.85 -1.83 -6.43
CA PRO A 305 -8.85 -0.92 -6.99
C PRO A 305 -8.27 0.40 -7.53
N GLU A 306 -7.14 0.87 -7.00
CA GLU A 306 -6.49 2.13 -7.38
C GLU A 306 -5.55 2.03 -8.58
N ILE A 307 -5.34 0.86 -9.16
CA ILE A 307 -4.64 0.72 -10.44
C ILE A 307 -5.59 0.36 -11.58
N TYR A 308 -6.89 0.21 -11.29
CA TYR A 308 -7.89 -0.15 -12.29
C TYR A 308 -7.99 0.93 -13.37
N GLY A 309 -7.85 0.51 -14.62
CA GLY A 309 -7.73 1.41 -15.77
C GLY A 309 -6.32 1.71 -16.21
N ALA A 310 -5.33 1.48 -15.34
CA ALA A 310 -3.91 1.75 -15.58
C ALA A 310 -3.05 0.49 -15.40
N GLU A 311 -3.65 -0.68 -15.19
CA GLU A 311 -2.93 -1.95 -14.99
C GLU A 311 -2.02 -2.31 -16.18
N HIS A 312 -2.35 -1.86 -17.38
CA HIS A 312 -1.53 -2.08 -18.58
C HIS A 312 -0.15 -1.42 -18.45
N LEU A 313 -0.05 -0.28 -17.77
CA LEU A 313 1.24 0.37 -17.52
C LEU A 313 2.17 -0.50 -16.66
N LEU A 314 1.61 -1.37 -15.81
CA LEU A 314 2.36 -2.32 -15.01
C LEU A 314 2.65 -3.61 -15.78
N THR A 315 1.71 -4.13 -16.56
CA THR A 315 1.94 -5.35 -17.36
C THR A 315 2.95 -5.14 -18.47
N ARG A 316 3.00 -3.94 -19.05
CA ARG A 316 4.04 -3.56 -20.02
C ARG A 316 5.44 -3.62 -19.43
N ARG A 317 5.57 -3.37 -18.14
CA ARG A 317 6.82 -3.43 -17.37
C ARG A 317 7.08 -4.80 -16.71
N ALA A 318 6.19 -5.79 -16.89
CA ALA A 318 6.34 -7.08 -16.24
C ALA A 318 7.61 -7.81 -16.69
N ALA A 319 8.38 -8.34 -15.74
CA ALA A 319 9.60 -9.10 -16.02
C ALA A 319 9.32 -10.45 -16.70
N SER A 320 8.08 -10.93 -16.68
CA SER A 320 7.65 -12.15 -17.38
C SER A 320 6.14 -12.15 -17.65
N PRO A 321 5.66 -12.93 -18.63
CA PRO A 321 4.23 -13.12 -18.88
C PRO A 321 3.46 -13.68 -17.68
N GLU A 322 4.08 -14.53 -16.86
CA GLU A 322 3.48 -15.12 -15.67
C GLU A 322 3.20 -14.07 -14.60
N ILE A 323 4.12 -13.11 -14.42
CA ILE A 323 3.93 -11.97 -13.51
C ILE A 323 2.78 -11.08 -13.99
N ALA A 324 2.75 -10.75 -15.29
CA ALA A 324 1.64 -9.98 -15.86
C ALA A 324 0.29 -10.70 -15.69
N ARG A 325 0.26 -12.02 -15.92
CA ARG A 325 -0.95 -12.83 -15.76
C ARG A 325 -1.48 -12.77 -14.33
N LYS A 326 -0.61 -12.93 -13.32
CA LYS A 326 -1.01 -12.81 -11.92
C LYS A 326 -1.70 -11.48 -11.63
N LEU A 327 -1.19 -10.36 -12.16
CA LEU A 327 -1.82 -9.04 -11.98
C LEU A 327 -3.19 -8.97 -12.65
N ILE A 328 -3.29 -9.42 -13.90
CA ILE A 328 -4.56 -9.44 -14.66
C ILE A 328 -5.61 -10.32 -13.94
N ASP A 329 -5.20 -11.46 -13.40
CA ASP A 329 -6.07 -12.36 -12.64
C ASP A 329 -6.59 -11.69 -11.36
N ARG A 330 -5.80 -10.81 -10.72
CA ARG A 330 -6.28 -10.00 -9.58
C ARG A 330 -7.29 -8.96 -10.01
N ILE A 331 -7.05 -8.24 -11.10
CA ILE A 331 -8.05 -7.28 -11.63
C ILE A 331 -9.36 -7.99 -11.96
N THR A 332 -9.29 -9.19 -12.54
CA THR A 332 -10.46 -10.02 -12.84
C THR A 332 -11.21 -10.43 -11.57
N TRP A 333 -10.47 -10.92 -10.56
CA TRP A 333 -11.05 -11.28 -9.27
C TRP A 333 -11.76 -10.10 -8.60
N TRP A 334 -11.18 -8.90 -8.63
CA TRP A 334 -11.78 -7.69 -8.06
C TRP A 334 -13.06 -7.27 -8.81
N LYS A 335 -13.07 -7.32 -10.15
CA LYS A 335 -14.28 -7.07 -10.94
C LYS A 335 -15.41 -8.04 -10.57
N ASP A 336 -15.08 -9.31 -10.39
CA ASP A 336 -16.04 -10.34 -9.99
C ASP A 336 -16.51 -10.14 -8.54
N TYR A 337 -15.61 -9.74 -7.64
CA TYR A 337 -15.94 -9.42 -6.25
C TYR A 337 -16.93 -8.25 -6.18
N THR A 338 -16.61 -7.11 -6.81
CA THR A 338 -17.47 -5.93 -6.78
C THR A 338 -18.83 -6.22 -7.40
N LYS A 339 -18.87 -6.96 -8.52
CA LYS A 339 -20.13 -7.37 -9.15
C LYS A 339 -21.01 -8.20 -8.22
N ARG A 340 -20.44 -9.18 -7.51
CA ARG A 340 -21.17 -10.05 -6.57
C ARG A 340 -21.67 -9.31 -5.32
N THR A 341 -20.99 -8.25 -4.91
CA THR A 341 -21.36 -7.45 -3.74
C THR A 341 -22.16 -6.19 -4.08
N GLY A 342 -22.52 -5.97 -5.35
CA GLY A 342 -23.24 -4.78 -5.81
C GLY A 342 -22.40 -3.49 -5.75
N GLY A 343 -21.07 -3.61 -5.75
CA GLY A 343 -20.14 -2.49 -5.84
C GLY A 343 -19.58 -2.30 -7.24
N GLU A 344 -18.77 -1.26 -7.43
CA GLU A 344 -18.10 -0.93 -8.68
C GLU A 344 -16.61 -0.65 -8.44
N MET A 345 -15.77 -0.95 -9.44
CA MET A 345 -14.35 -0.61 -9.40
C MET A 345 -14.11 0.91 -9.47
N ASP A 346 -15.05 1.69 -10.02
CA ASP A 346 -15.00 3.16 -10.10
C ASP A 346 -15.53 3.88 -8.84
N ASN A 347 -15.81 3.14 -7.76
CA ASN A 347 -16.25 3.74 -6.49
C ASN A 347 -15.20 4.66 -5.83
N ASN A 348 -13.98 4.73 -6.40
CA ASN A 348 -12.88 5.56 -5.95
C ASN A 348 -12.32 6.30 -7.19
N PRO A 349 -12.77 7.54 -7.46
CA PRO A 349 -12.41 8.64 -6.58
C PRO A 349 -13.49 8.98 -5.54
N SER A 350 -13.07 9.13 -4.28
CA SER A 350 -13.95 9.56 -3.17
C SER A 350 -14.42 11.01 -3.35
N VAL A 351 -15.38 11.44 -2.51
CA VAL A 351 -15.88 12.83 -2.50
C VAL A 351 -14.74 13.85 -2.35
N GLY A 352 -13.78 13.57 -1.47
CA GLY A 352 -12.59 14.42 -1.29
C GLY A 352 -11.69 14.45 -2.52
N ASN A 353 -11.51 13.31 -3.21
CA ASN A 353 -10.70 13.27 -4.42
C ASN A 353 -11.36 14.04 -5.58
N LYS A 354 -12.69 13.97 -5.70
CA LYS A 354 -13.47 14.73 -6.69
C LYS A 354 -13.38 16.23 -6.42
N ALA A 355 -13.52 16.65 -5.17
CA ALA A 355 -13.30 18.03 -4.76
C ALA A 355 -11.85 18.50 -5.00
N GLY A 356 -10.88 17.58 -5.03
CA GLY A 356 -9.49 17.84 -5.38
C GLY A 356 -9.16 17.78 -6.87
N GLY A 357 -10.14 17.56 -7.76
CA GLY A 357 -9.96 17.60 -9.22
C GLY A 357 -9.84 16.26 -9.94
N LEU A 358 -9.85 15.13 -9.23
CA LEU A 358 -9.85 13.78 -9.83
C LEU A 358 -11.27 13.35 -10.18
N THR A 359 -11.51 12.91 -11.42
CA THR A 359 -12.88 12.71 -11.92
C THR A 359 -13.26 11.24 -12.04
N THR A 360 -12.38 10.41 -12.57
CA THR A 360 -12.60 8.99 -12.83
C THR A 360 -11.52 8.16 -12.15
N ILE A 361 -11.79 6.86 -11.92
CA ILE A 361 -10.75 5.96 -11.43
C ILE A 361 -9.60 5.86 -12.43
N LEU A 362 -9.87 5.90 -13.74
CA LEU A 362 -8.83 5.87 -14.78
C LEU A 362 -7.80 6.96 -14.56
N GLU A 363 -8.25 8.19 -14.30
CA GLU A 363 -7.38 9.34 -14.03
C GLU A 363 -6.56 9.15 -12.76
N LYS A 364 -7.21 8.72 -11.67
CA LYS A 364 -6.56 8.49 -10.39
C LYS A 364 -5.48 7.41 -10.50
N SER A 365 -5.80 6.32 -11.19
CA SER A 365 -4.94 5.16 -11.34
C SER A 365 -3.62 5.46 -12.03
N LEU A 366 -3.62 6.38 -13.00
CA LEU A 366 -2.38 6.84 -13.66
C LEU A 366 -1.41 7.46 -12.64
N GLY A 367 -1.93 8.32 -11.76
CA GLY A 367 -1.16 8.89 -10.67
C GLY A 367 -0.72 7.84 -9.66
N ALA A 368 -1.57 6.85 -9.36
CA ALA A 368 -1.25 5.79 -8.40
C ALA A 368 -0.11 4.88 -8.88
N VAL A 369 -0.08 4.54 -10.17
CA VAL A 369 0.98 3.73 -10.80
C VAL A 369 2.32 4.46 -10.77
N ALA A 370 2.35 5.78 -10.88
CA ALA A 370 3.60 6.56 -10.84
C ALA A 370 4.44 6.36 -9.56
N LYS A 371 3.79 5.96 -8.44
CA LYS A 371 4.48 5.61 -7.17
C LYS A 371 5.48 4.47 -7.33
N SER A 372 5.26 3.58 -8.30
CA SER A 372 6.12 2.40 -8.54
C SER A 372 7.44 2.69 -9.24
N GLY A 373 7.69 3.95 -9.60
CA GLY A 373 8.85 4.29 -10.42
C GLY A 373 8.73 3.73 -11.84
N THR A 374 9.87 3.45 -12.45
CA THR A 374 9.97 3.05 -13.86
C THR A 374 10.43 1.61 -14.05
N SER A 375 11.11 1.03 -13.05
CA SER A 375 11.69 -0.33 -13.13
C SER A 375 10.68 -1.45 -13.41
N SER A 376 11.16 -2.60 -13.88
CA SER A 376 10.33 -3.78 -14.12
C SER A 376 9.56 -4.27 -12.90
N LEU A 377 8.32 -4.73 -13.12
CA LEU A 377 7.53 -5.45 -12.12
C LEU A 377 8.05 -6.89 -12.00
N ASN A 378 8.59 -7.24 -10.83
CA ASN A 378 9.29 -8.50 -10.59
C ASN A 378 8.48 -9.55 -9.82
N GLY A 379 7.30 -9.21 -9.33
CA GLY A 379 6.45 -10.14 -8.57
C GLY A 379 5.07 -9.59 -8.29
N VAL A 380 4.09 -10.48 -8.17
CA VAL A 380 2.71 -10.19 -7.77
C VAL A 380 2.35 -11.17 -6.67
N TYR A 381 1.90 -10.62 -5.55
CA TYR A 381 1.64 -11.31 -4.30
C TYR A 381 0.19 -11.12 -3.88
N LEU A 382 -0.38 -12.11 -3.22
CA LEU A 382 -1.68 -12.01 -2.56
C LEU A 382 -1.55 -11.21 -1.24
N TYR A 383 -2.68 -10.82 -0.67
CA TYR A 383 -2.72 -10.09 0.61
C TYR A 383 -1.91 -10.81 1.71
N ALA A 384 -0.96 -10.07 2.32
CA ALA A 384 -0.06 -10.55 3.38
C ALA A 384 0.83 -11.76 3.02
N GLU A 385 0.95 -12.12 1.74
CA GLU A 385 1.92 -13.12 1.30
C GLU A 385 3.35 -12.61 1.50
N GLN A 386 4.26 -13.52 1.88
CA GLN A 386 5.65 -13.15 2.16
C GLN A 386 6.38 -12.76 0.86
N ILE A 387 6.98 -11.58 0.86
CA ILE A 387 7.75 -11.09 -0.28
C ILE A 387 9.11 -11.78 -0.34
N ASP A 388 9.39 -12.47 -1.45
CA ASP A 388 10.62 -13.23 -1.70
C ASP A 388 11.48 -12.68 -2.87
N ARG A 389 10.97 -11.71 -3.64
CA ARG A 389 11.68 -11.06 -4.75
C ARG A 389 12.21 -9.67 -4.39
N LYS A 390 13.23 -9.24 -5.13
CA LYS A 390 13.84 -7.90 -5.06
C LYS A 390 13.30 -6.99 -6.16
N GLY A 391 13.52 -5.69 -5.98
CA GLY A 391 13.06 -4.67 -6.91
C GLY A 391 11.61 -4.27 -6.70
N PHE A 392 10.97 -3.73 -7.74
CA PHE A 392 9.56 -3.37 -7.70
C PHE A 392 8.68 -4.63 -7.75
N VAL A 393 7.76 -4.75 -6.79
CA VAL A 393 6.76 -5.82 -6.71
C VAL A 393 5.38 -5.25 -6.40
N TYR A 394 4.35 -6.06 -6.62
CA TYR A 394 2.97 -5.71 -6.38
C TYR A 394 2.32 -6.63 -5.34
N MET A 395 1.56 -6.09 -4.40
CA MET A 395 0.74 -6.87 -3.46
C MET A 395 -0.74 -6.51 -3.60
N ASP A 396 -1.57 -7.53 -3.76
CA ASP A 396 -3.01 -7.40 -3.82
C ASP A 396 -3.58 -6.96 -2.46
N THR A 397 -4.04 -5.72 -2.38
CA THR A 397 -4.73 -5.16 -1.20
C THR A 397 -5.94 -4.33 -1.62
N PRO A 398 -6.94 -4.15 -0.75
CA PRO A 398 -7.96 -3.13 -0.97
C PRO A 398 -7.36 -1.71 -0.91
N GLY A 399 -8.01 -0.74 -1.55
CA GLY A 399 -7.66 0.69 -1.43
C GLY A 399 -8.11 1.36 -0.12
N TYR A 400 -8.21 0.60 0.98
CA TYR A 400 -8.50 1.15 2.31
C TYR A 400 -7.19 1.24 3.10
N ASP A 401 -6.72 2.45 3.39
CA ASP A 401 -5.34 2.69 3.83
C ASP A 401 -4.90 1.78 5.01
N PRO A 402 -5.67 1.65 6.11
CA PRO A 402 -5.24 0.81 7.23
C PRO A 402 -5.18 -0.69 6.89
N VAL A 403 -6.06 -1.15 5.99
CA VAL A 403 -6.11 -2.55 5.56
C VAL A 403 -4.99 -2.81 4.56
N SER A 404 -4.74 -1.90 3.62
CA SER A 404 -3.60 -2.00 2.70
C SER A 404 -2.27 -2.05 3.45
N ALA A 405 -2.05 -1.11 4.37
CA ALA A 405 -0.84 -1.06 5.19
C ALA A 405 -0.67 -2.31 6.06
N THR A 406 -1.75 -2.88 6.57
CA THR A 406 -1.73 -4.16 7.31
C THR A 406 -1.20 -5.30 6.42
N GLY A 407 -1.69 -5.41 5.19
CA GLY A 407 -1.22 -6.40 4.22
C GLY A 407 0.27 -6.25 3.92
N GLN A 408 0.72 -5.02 3.63
CA GLN A 408 2.12 -4.71 3.34
C GLN A 408 3.04 -5.02 4.54
N ALA A 409 2.65 -4.61 5.75
CA ALA A 409 3.41 -4.88 6.96
C ALA A 409 3.49 -6.40 7.23
N ALA A 410 2.38 -7.12 7.13
CA ALA A 410 2.39 -8.57 7.29
C ALA A 410 3.19 -9.28 6.18
N GLY A 411 3.21 -8.75 4.94
CA GLY A 411 4.04 -9.26 3.85
C GLY A 411 5.55 -9.01 4.03
N GLY A 412 5.93 -8.18 5.01
CA GLY A 412 7.32 -7.97 5.43
C GLY A 412 7.86 -6.55 5.27
N ALA A 413 7.04 -5.57 4.85
CA ALA A 413 7.48 -4.18 4.76
C ALA A 413 7.92 -3.63 6.12
N GLN A 414 9.08 -2.98 6.17
CA GLN A 414 9.58 -2.33 7.40
C GLN A 414 9.20 -0.85 7.47
N ILE A 415 8.89 -0.24 6.33
CA ILE A 415 8.50 1.17 6.18
C ILE A 415 7.34 1.21 5.19
N ILE A 416 6.39 2.11 5.40
CA ILE A 416 5.33 2.42 4.46
C ILE A 416 5.38 3.93 4.21
N CYS A 417 5.34 4.31 2.93
CA CYS A 417 5.45 5.68 2.45
C CYS A 417 4.14 6.15 1.82
#